data_AF-A0A925TWK8-F1
#
_entry.id   AF-A0A925TWK8-F1
#
_cell.length_a   1.000
_cell.length_b   1.000
_cell.length_c   1.000
_cell.angle_alpha   90.00
_cell.angle_beta   90.00
_cell.angle_gamma   90.00
#
_symmetry.space_group_name_H-M   'P 1'
#
loop_
_entity.id
_entity.type
_entity.pdbx_description
1 polymer ?
#
loop_
_entity_poly.entity_id
_entity_poly.type
_entity_poly.pdbx_seq_one_letter_code
_entity_poly.pdbx_strand_id
1 'polypeptide(L)'
;MKKMIRITSFACLLTFLFISNNAFTQAVTPKAKFDPNLVIELDPSATLSAIYEIDITAMSFKDENAAKIFFRTMTDNLVNVDLNYAEKKAMLNLHTQYKEAWTIAEWNDYLYKNAERYRLAYNRVNAE
;
A
#
# COMPACT_ATOMS: atom_id res chain seq x y z
N MET A 1 -73.11 43.74 -3.57
CA MET A 1 -72.53 42.39 -3.34
C MET A 1 -72.19 41.75 -4.69
N LYS A 2 -70.91 41.72 -5.06
CA LYS A 2 -70.37 40.98 -6.21
C LYS A 2 -69.09 40.28 -5.75
N LYS A 3 -69.03 38.97 -6.00
CA LYS A 3 -67.91 38.05 -5.68
C LYS A 3 -66.76 38.22 -6.69
N MET A 4 -65.52 38.00 -6.25
CA MET A 4 -64.39 37.27 -6.91
C MET A 4 -63.08 37.63 -6.17
N ILE A 5 -62.36 36.75 -5.45
CA ILE A 5 -61.64 35.51 -5.84
C ILE A 5 -60.56 35.88 -6.90
N ARG A 6 -59.23 35.79 -6.74
CA ARG A 6 -58.31 34.90 -6.00
C ARG A 6 -57.05 35.67 -5.60
N ILE A 7 -56.56 35.49 -4.37
CA ILE A 7 -55.21 35.92 -3.99
C ILE A 7 -54.23 34.80 -4.35
N THR A 8 -53.32 35.19 -5.22
CA THR A 8 -52.06 34.59 -5.62
C THR A 8 -51.23 34.13 -4.43
N SER A 9 -50.55 32.98 -4.57
CA SER A 9 -49.25 32.61 -3.96
C SER A 9 -49.27 31.16 -3.46
N PHE A 10 -48.85 30.24 -4.32
CA PHE A 10 -48.26 28.99 -3.85
C PHE A 10 -46.82 29.00 -4.34
N ALA A 11 -45.94 29.46 -3.44
CA ALA A 11 -44.54 29.67 -3.69
C ALA A 11 -43.84 28.35 -4.03
N CYS A 12 -43.23 28.37 -5.21
CA CYS A 12 -42.14 27.52 -5.64
C CYS A 12 -41.01 27.58 -4.60
N LEU A 13 -40.60 26.45 -4.01
CA LEU A 13 -39.21 26.13 -3.65
C LEU A 13 -39.13 24.72 -3.05
N LEU A 14 -39.02 23.72 -3.93
CA LEU A 14 -38.61 22.36 -3.55
C LEU A 14 -37.39 22.01 -4.38
N THR A 15 -36.28 22.71 -4.12
CA THR A 15 -34.96 22.31 -4.60
C THR A 15 -34.44 21.22 -3.66
N PHE A 16 -34.71 19.96 -4.01
CA PHE A 16 -33.99 18.83 -3.43
C PHE A 16 -32.51 18.96 -3.81
N LEU A 17 -31.68 19.27 -2.81
CA LEU A 17 -30.23 19.15 -2.87
C LEU A 17 -29.87 17.67 -3.11
N PHE A 18 -29.55 17.33 -4.35
CA PHE A 18 -28.76 16.14 -4.64
C PHE A 18 -27.31 16.42 -4.21
N ILE A 19 -27.00 16.09 -2.96
CA ILE A 19 -25.61 15.99 -2.51
C ILE A 19 -25.06 14.69 -3.11
N SER A 20 -24.38 14.83 -4.25
CA SER A 20 -23.59 13.75 -4.83
C SER A 20 -22.42 13.44 -3.89
N ASN A 21 -22.60 12.44 -3.03
CA ASN A 21 -21.49 11.82 -2.30
C ASN A 21 -20.59 11.12 -3.33
N ASN A 22 -19.63 11.84 -3.89
CA ASN A 22 -18.50 11.24 -4.57
C ASN A 22 -17.65 10.56 -3.49
N ALA A 23 -17.98 9.30 -3.18
CA ALA A 23 -17.09 8.44 -2.42
C ALA A 23 -15.87 8.20 -3.30
N PHE A 24 -14.80 8.97 -3.06
CA PHE A 24 -13.48 8.65 -3.60
C PHE A 24 -13.11 7.27 -3.06
N THR A 25 -13.21 6.25 -3.92
CA THR A 25 -12.66 4.93 -3.62
C THR A 25 -11.16 5.12 -3.52
N GLN A 26 -10.63 5.07 -2.30
CA GLN A 26 -9.17 5.08 -2.10
C GLN A 26 -8.63 3.85 -2.83
N ALA A 27 -7.70 4.06 -3.75
CA ALA A 27 -7.06 2.96 -4.46
C ALA A 27 -6.43 2.03 -3.41
N VAL A 28 -6.84 0.77 -3.41
CA VAL A 28 -6.31 -0.23 -2.49
C VAL A 28 -4.83 -0.43 -2.82
N THR A 29 -3.94 -0.18 -1.87
CA THR A 29 -2.51 -0.46 -2.04
C THR A 29 -2.34 -1.95 -2.31
N PRO A 30 -1.69 -2.35 -3.42
CA PRO A 30 -1.48 -3.75 -3.73
C PRO A 30 -0.58 -4.40 -2.67
N LYS A 31 -0.74 -5.72 -2.50
CA LYS A 31 0.04 -6.47 -1.52
C LYS A 31 1.26 -7.10 -2.17
N ALA A 32 2.34 -7.15 -1.41
CA ALA A 32 3.47 -8.03 -1.63
C ALA A 32 3.58 -8.98 -0.43
N LYS A 33 4.24 -10.12 -0.60
CA LYS A 33 4.39 -11.11 0.47
C LYS A 33 5.82 -11.60 0.54
N PHE A 34 6.25 -12.02 1.73
CA PHE A 34 7.39 -12.90 1.85
C PHE A 34 6.94 -14.35 1.60
N ASP A 35 7.70 -15.08 0.79
CA ASP A 35 7.60 -16.53 0.74
C ASP A 35 8.29 -17.15 1.99
N PRO A 36 8.17 -18.47 2.21
CA PRO A 36 8.86 -19.15 3.30
C PRO A 36 10.41 -19.02 3.30
N ASN A 37 11.00 -18.64 2.17
CA ASN A 37 12.44 -18.41 2.01
C ASN A 37 12.82 -16.92 2.13
N LEU A 38 11.91 -16.06 2.62
CA LEU A 38 12.08 -14.62 2.75
C LEU A 38 12.38 -13.90 1.41
N VAL A 39 11.90 -14.45 0.31
CA VAL A 39 11.82 -13.78 -0.99
C VAL A 39 10.58 -12.89 -0.98
N ILE A 40 10.72 -11.62 -1.37
CA ILE A 40 9.53 -10.78 -1.64
C ILE A 40 8.97 -11.15 -3.00
N GLU A 41 7.67 -11.43 -3.05
CA GLU A 41 6.90 -11.67 -4.26
C GLU A 41 5.84 -10.60 -4.47
N LEU A 42 5.89 -9.96 -5.65
CA LEU A 42 4.82 -9.12 -6.20
C LEU A 42 3.88 -10.00 -7.03
N ASP A 43 2.57 -9.75 -6.98
CA ASP A 43 1.59 -10.48 -7.79
C ASP A 43 1.83 -10.25 -9.29
N PRO A 44 2.20 -11.27 -10.08
CA PRO A 44 2.50 -11.12 -11.51
C PRO A 44 1.27 -10.77 -12.36
N SER A 45 0.06 -10.95 -11.82
CA SER A 45 -1.19 -10.62 -12.51
C SER A 45 -1.68 -9.19 -12.25
N ALA A 46 -1.07 -8.47 -11.29
CA ALA A 46 -1.45 -7.12 -10.94
C ALA A 46 -0.80 -6.07 -11.87
N THR A 47 -1.30 -4.84 -11.82
CA THR A 47 -0.60 -3.69 -12.39
C THR A 47 0.60 -3.33 -11.51
N LEU A 48 1.75 -3.01 -12.11
CA LEU A 48 2.91 -2.52 -11.37
C LEU A 48 2.54 -1.25 -10.58
N SER A 49 2.87 -1.25 -9.30
CA SER A 49 2.73 -0.10 -8.41
C SER A 49 4.11 0.34 -7.93
N ALA A 50 4.27 1.61 -7.59
CA ALA A 50 5.47 2.09 -6.90
C ALA A 50 5.46 1.70 -5.40
N ILE A 51 4.30 1.35 -4.84
CA ILE A 51 4.13 1.08 -3.41
C ILE A 51 3.35 -0.22 -3.22
N TYR A 52 3.87 -1.09 -2.36
CA TYR A 52 3.24 -2.34 -1.94
C TYR A 52 3.19 -2.45 -0.41
N GLU A 53 2.09 -2.96 0.13
CA GLU A 53 1.97 -3.31 1.55
C GLU A 53 2.41 -4.77 1.76
N ILE A 54 3.26 -5.00 2.76
CA ILE A 54 3.70 -6.33 3.20
C ILE A 54 3.19 -6.55 4.63
N ASP A 55 2.53 -7.69 4.86
CA ASP A 55 2.21 -8.19 6.19
C ASP A 55 3.44 -8.91 6.76
N ILE A 56 3.90 -8.46 7.93
CA ILE A 56 5.10 -8.98 8.59
C ILE A 56 4.77 -9.80 9.84
N THR A 57 3.50 -10.13 10.08
CA THR A 57 3.04 -10.88 11.26
C THR A 57 3.73 -12.24 11.36
N ALA A 58 3.94 -12.92 10.23
CA ALA A 58 4.58 -14.23 10.17
C ALA A 58 6.10 -14.20 10.34
N MET A 59 6.72 -13.01 10.33
CA MET A 59 8.19 -12.88 10.41
C MET A 59 8.73 -12.96 11.84
N SER A 60 7.89 -13.02 12.87
CA SER A 60 8.30 -13.32 14.26
C SER A 60 9.58 -12.61 14.77
N PHE A 61 9.80 -11.34 14.43
CA PHE A 61 10.94 -10.58 14.96
C PHE A 61 10.92 -10.56 16.48
N LYS A 62 12.11 -10.69 17.11
CA LYS A 62 12.24 -10.66 18.58
C LYS A 62 11.68 -9.37 19.21
N ASP A 63 11.90 -8.23 18.54
CA ASP A 63 11.46 -6.91 18.98
C ASP A 63 11.39 -5.92 17.80
N GLU A 64 10.91 -4.71 18.07
CA GLU A 64 10.80 -3.63 17.07
C GLU A 64 12.17 -3.21 16.52
N ASN A 65 13.21 -3.24 17.36
CA ASN A 65 14.54 -2.80 16.95
C ASN A 65 15.16 -3.78 15.95
N ALA A 66 15.01 -5.09 16.16
CA ALA A 66 15.41 -6.14 15.24
C ALA A 66 14.72 -5.97 13.88
N ALA A 67 13.40 -5.71 13.89
CA ALA A 67 12.65 -5.43 12.67
C ALA A 67 13.18 -4.18 11.94
N LYS A 68 13.40 -3.06 12.66
CA LYS A 68 13.98 -1.83 12.09
C LYS A 68 15.34 -2.07 11.46
N ILE A 69 16.22 -2.80 12.15
CA ILE A 69 17.56 -3.12 11.63
C ILE A 69 17.43 -3.96 10.36
N PHE A 70 16.59 -5.00 10.37
CA PHE A 70 16.35 -5.85 9.21
C PHE A 70 15.85 -5.05 8.01
N PHE A 71 14.75 -4.30 8.13
CA PHE A 71 14.17 -3.57 7.01
C PHE A 71 15.11 -2.48 6.46
N ARG A 72 15.93 -1.86 7.33
CA ARG A 72 16.99 -0.95 6.88
C ARG A 72 18.04 -1.62 5.99
N THR A 73 18.31 -2.92 6.15
CA THR A 73 19.23 -3.65 5.26
C THR A 73 18.64 -3.97 3.89
N MET A 74 17.32 -3.82 3.75
CA MET A 74 16.62 -4.04 2.49
C MET A 74 16.73 -2.82 1.58
N THR A 75 16.74 -1.62 2.16
CA THR A 75 16.83 -0.35 1.43
C THR A 75 18.12 -0.22 0.63
N ASP A 76 17.97 0.16 -0.64
CA ASP A 76 19.06 0.56 -1.54
C ASP A 76 18.56 1.61 -2.55
N ASN A 77 19.26 1.78 -3.68
CA ASN A 77 18.89 2.77 -4.68
C ASN A 77 17.56 2.49 -5.39
N LEU A 78 17.13 1.22 -5.46
CA LEU A 78 15.93 0.79 -6.19
C LEU A 78 14.74 0.55 -5.28
N VAL A 79 14.97 0.23 -4.01
CA VAL A 79 13.90 -0.06 -3.05
C VAL A 79 14.13 0.64 -1.72
N ASN A 80 13.05 1.09 -1.10
CA ASN A 80 13.02 1.50 0.30
C ASN A 80 11.89 0.78 1.04
N VAL A 81 12.09 0.46 2.32
CA VAL A 81 11.06 -0.17 3.14
C VAL A 81 10.75 0.66 4.38
N ASP A 82 9.51 1.13 4.49
CA ASP A 82 9.03 1.86 5.66
C ASP A 82 8.29 0.91 6.61
N LEU A 83 8.80 0.75 7.82
CA LEU A 83 8.26 -0.18 8.82
C LEU A 83 7.22 0.50 9.71
N ASN A 84 6.02 -0.09 9.81
CA ASN A 84 5.06 0.14 10.88
C ASN A 84 4.94 -1.12 11.74
N TYR A 85 5.81 -1.23 12.74
CA TYR A 85 5.89 -2.43 13.57
C TYR A 85 4.66 -2.62 14.47
N ALA A 86 4.01 -1.53 14.90
CA ALA A 86 2.81 -1.57 15.71
C ALA A 86 1.65 -2.24 14.97
N GLU A 87 1.50 -1.93 13.68
CA GLU A 87 0.48 -2.54 12.81
C GLU A 87 0.92 -3.86 12.16
N LYS A 88 2.18 -4.30 12.39
CA LYS A 88 2.77 -5.45 11.70
C LYS A 88 2.72 -5.33 10.18
N LYS A 89 3.04 -4.13 9.70
CA LYS A 89 3.10 -3.81 8.26
C LYS A 89 4.44 -3.22 7.88
N ALA A 90 4.84 -3.45 6.63
CA ALA A 90 5.93 -2.75 5.98
C ALA A 90 5.47 -2.26 4.60
N MET A 91 5.88 -1.05 4.22
CA MET A 91 5.61 -0.48 2.90
C MET A 91 6.85 -0.61 2.04
N LEU A 92 6.80 -1.46 1.02
CA LEU A 92 7.84 -1.58 0.01
C LEU A 92 7.62 -0.50 -1.05
N ASN A 93 8.54 0.43 -1.13
CA ASN A 93 8.58 1.47 -2.14
C ASN A 93 9.58 1.05 -3.23
N LEU A 94 9.09 0.85 -4.45
CA LEU A 94 9.89 0.65 -5.65
C LEU A 94 10.19 2.01 -6.27
N HIS A 95 11.45 2.33 -6.48
CA HIS A 95 11.86 3.53 -7.22
C HIS A 95 11.79 3.27 -8.72
N THR A 96 10.56 3.14 -9.24
CA THR A 96 10.29 2.80 -10.64
C THR A 96 10.90 3.78 -11.64
N GLN A 97 11.15 5.03 -11.26
CA GLN A 97 11.81 6.03 -12.08
C GLN A 97 13.24 5.64 -12.50
N TYR A 98 13.93 4.78 -11.75
CA TYR A 98 15.27 4.32 -12.13
C TYR A 98 15.24 3.11 -13.07
N LYS A 99 14.05 2.50 -13.24
CA LYS A 99 13.81 1.27 -14.00
C LYS A 99 12.43 1.29 -14.67
N GLU A 100 12.14 2.36 -15.42
CA GLU A 100 10.78 2.61 -15.97
C GLU A 100 10.29 1.50 -16.93
N ALA A 101 11.22 0.80 -17.58
CA ALA A 101 10.90 -0.30 -18.50
C ALA A 101 10.67 -1.65 -17.80
N TRP A 102 10.98 -1.77 -16.51
CA TRP A 102 10.87 -3.04 -15.80
C TRP A 102 9.42 -3.41 -15.54
N THR A 103 9.07 -4.60 -15.98
CA THR A 103 7.84 -5.34 -15.66
C THR A 103 7.88 -5.88 -14.23
N ILE A 104 6.73 -6.37 -13.74
CA ILE A 104 6.67 -7.08 -12.44
C ILE A 104 7.64 -8.26 -12.41
N ALA A 105 7.82 -8.97 -13.53
CA ALA A 105 8.74 -10.11 -13.59
C ALA A 105 10.20 -9.68 -13.35
N GLU A 106 10.63 -8.54 -13.91
CA GLU A 106 11.99 -8.01 -13.69
C GLU A 106 12.18 -7.50 -12.26
N TRP A 107 11.15 -6.90 -11.66
CA TRP A 107 11.17 -6.53 -10.24
C TRP A 107 11.23 -7.75 -9.32
N ASN A 108 10.45 -8.79 -9.60
CA ASN A 108 10.51 -10.05 -8.85
C ASN A 108 11.88 -10.73 -8.99
N ASP A 109 12.49 -10.74 -10.17
CA ASP A 109 13.85 -11.26 -10.38
C ASP A 109 14.89 -10.45 -9.56
N TYR A 110 14.78 -9.13 -9.55
CA TYR A 110 15.61 -8.28 -8.70
C TYR A 110 15.42 -8.58 -7.20
N LEU A 111 14.19 -8.67 -6.71
CA LEU A 111 13.89 -8.98 -5.31
C LEU A 111 14.39 -10.37 -4.94
N TYR A 112 14.26 -11.35 -5.84
CA TYR A 112 14.78 -12.71 -5.68
C TYR A 112 16.31 -12.72 -5.54
N LYS A 113 17.04 -11.99 -6.38
CA LYS A 113 18.50 -11.88 -6.29
C LYS A 113 19.00 -11.30 -4.98
N ASN A 114 18.19 -10.48 -4.31
CA ASN A 114 18.54 -9.90 -3.01
C ASN A 114 18.09 -10.76 -1.81
N ALA A 115 17.30 -11.82 -2.02
CA ALA A 115 16.72 -12.61 -0.93
C ALA A 115 17.76 -13.28 -0.02
N GLU A 116 18.93 -13.68 -0.56
CA GLU A 116 20.02 -14.22 0.27
C GLU A 116 20.53 -13.18 1.28
N ARG A 117 20.72 -11.93 0.85
CA ARG A 117 21.11 -10.82 1.73
C ARG A 117 20.08 -10.66 2.85
N TYR A 118 18.79 -10.72 2.51
CA TYR A 118 17.70 -10.57 3.47
C TYR A 118 17.70 -11.72 4.48
N ARG A 119 17.84 -12.97 4.04
CA ARG A 119 17.95 -14.13 4.94
C ARG A 119 19.11 -14.01 5.93
N LEU A 120 20.29 -13.61 5.46
CA LEU A 120 21.45 -13.40 6.33
C LEU A 120 21.20 -12.29 7.36
N ALA A 121 20.60 -11.17 6.94
CA ALA A 121 20.26 -10.07 7.84
C ALA A 121 19.22 -10.48 8.88
N TYR A 122 18.17 -11.20 8.46
CA TYR A 122 17.11 -11.70 9.33
C TYR A 122 17.65 -12.65 10.41
N ASN A 123 18.52 -13.60 10.02
CA ASN A 123 19.12 -14.54 10.96
C ASN A 123 20.00 -13.82 11.99
N ARG A 124 20.79 -12.83 11.56
CA ARG A 124 21.66 -12.06 12.46
C ARG A 124 20.85 -11.30 13.52
N VAL A 125 19.81 -10.56 13.11
CA VAL A 125 19.06 -9.71 14.06
C VAL A 125 18.25 -10.50 15.08
N ASN A 126 17.91 -11.76 14.78
CA ASN A 126 17.15 -12.64 15.68
C ASN A 126 18.03 -13.61 16.49
N ALA A 127 19.33 -13.73 16.15
CA ALA A 127 20.28 -14.54 16.92
C ALA A 127 20.97 -13.76 18.05
N GLU A 128 21.05 -12.43 17.93
CA GLU A 128 21.47 -11.50 18.98
C GLU A 128 20.37 -11.33 20.04
#